data_AF-A0A060W2N9-F1
#
_entry.id   AF-A0A060W2N9-F1
#
_cell.length_a   1.000
_cell.length_b   1.000
_cell.length_c   1.000
_cell.angle_alpha   90.00
_cell.angle_beta   90.00
_cell.angle_gamma   90.00
#
_symmetry.space_group_name_H-M   'P 1'
#
loop_
_entity.id
_entity.type
_entity.pdbx_description
1 polymer ?
#
loop_
_entity_poly.entity_id
_entity_poly.type
_entity_poly.pdbx_seq_one_letter_code
_entity_poly.pdbx_strand_id
1 'polypeptide(L)'
;MSSGHQKATMKRKQNQEVAVTVSRLDNKSKKTKSLSNKAPDSSGEDSELEENFALLSKKSSSGMIEEDQEESEREEEEYSLSGGEALEDASEEEANDENAESDGVDQTGLGSDTEDSEDVDDDAEQPESVNSSGEIQTEDDIKKELSTMSFEDIMKLQNKVGTKVYNEIAYGTTKAKQTPTKKRLNKNRPMEISAKRPAPFLRQVVPVKKSVSRDPRFDDLSGEYKPEIFEKTYRFINDIKQHERDVVQKKLKKPLKSNQKKEKLQFLLKRMENQERARKSREQQREKELEFKRKQREMAGQGLKPFFLKKSDKKKLELAEKYSELKKSGKLENFLSKKRKRNAGKDRRKLPFQQK
;
A
#
# COMPACT_ATOMS: atom_id res chain seq x y z
N MET A 1 12.30 30.90 -56.95
CA MET A 1 13.34 31.92 -56.71
C MET A 1 13.04 32.62 -55.39
N SER A 2 14.04 32.65 -54.50
CA SER A 2 14.28 33.55 -53.35
C SER A 2 13.11 34.07 -52.49
N SER A 3 13.01 33.57 -51.26
CA SER A 3 12.82 34.43 -50.07
C SER A 3 13.23 33.68 -48.79
N GLY A 4 14.54 33.55 -48.56
CA GLY A 4 15.11 33.18 -47.27
C GLY A 4 15.80 34.38 -46.63
N HIS A 5 16.06 34.29 -45.32
CA HIS A 5 17.01 35.11 -44.55
C HIS A 5 16.52 36.38 -43.85
N GLN A 6 15.48 36.33 -43.00
CA GLN A 6 15.31 37.40 -41.97
C GLN A 6 14.68 36.92 -40.64
N LYS A 7 15.10 35.80 -40.06
CA LYS A 7 14.67 35.44 -38.67
C LYS A 7 15.75 34.80 -37.78
N ALA A 8 17.03 34.99 -38.09
CA ALA A 8 18.15 34.34 -37.37
C ALA A 8 19.03 35.27 -36.52
N THR A 9 18.68 36.55 -36.30
CA THR A 9 19.59 37.51 -35.62
C THR A 9 19.10 38.06 -34.27
N MET A 10 17.94 37.64 -33.76
CA MET A 10 17.41 38.15 -32.47
C MET A 10 17.79 37.32 -31.22
N LYS A 11 18.47 36.16 -31.35
CA LYS A 11 18.83 35.32 -30.19
C LYS A 11 20.28 35.48 -29.69
N ARG A 12 21.06 36.44 -30.20
CA ARG A 12 22.48 36.61 -29.84
C ARG A 12 22.82 37.86 -29.03
N LYS A 13 21.83 38.70 -28.66
CA LYS A 13 22.06 39.96 -27.93
C LYS A 13 21.60 39.98 -26.47
N GLN A 14 21.05 38.89 -25.93
CA GLN A 14 20.70 38.82 -24.50
C GLN A 14 21.71 38.03 -23.64
N ASN A 15 22.69 37.36 -24.26
CA ASN A 15 23.71 36.58 -23.54
C ASN A 15 25.05 37.32 -23.35
N GLN A 16 25.05 38.66 -23.40
CA GLN A 16 26.25 39.48 -23.13
C GLN A 16 26.10 40.45 -21.95
N GLU A 17 24.94 40.52 -21.28
CA GLU A 17 24.74 41.42 -20.12
C GLU A 17 24.86 40.74 -18.75
N VAL A 18 25.19 39.44 -18.66
CA VAL A 18 25.31 38.73 -17.37
C VAL A 18 26.77 38.41 -16.98
N ALA A 19 27.75 38.84 -17.77
CA ALA A 19 29.17 38.48 -17.59
C ALA A 19 30.09 39.63 -17.16
N VAL A 20 29.55 40.75 -16.64
CA VAL A 20 30.36 41.88 -16.16
C VAL A 20 29.81 42.43 -14.84
N THR A 21 29.74 41.58 -13.81
CA THR A 21 29.60 42.04 -12.41
C THR A 21 30.39 41.13 -11.46
N VAL A 22 31.63 40.80 -11.85
CA VAL A 22 32.62 40.21 -10.95
C VAL A 22 33.90 41.00 -11.11
N SER A 23 34.02 42.12 -10.40
CA SER A 23 35.29 42.66 -9.91
C SER A 23 35.10 44.03 -9.27
N ARG A 24 35.78 44.19 -8.13
CA ARG A 24 36.13 45.43 -7.42
C ARG A 24 34.98 46.08 -6.65
N LEU A 25 35.13 46.12 -5.33
CA LEU A 25 35.69 47.28 -4.64
C LEU A 25 36.06 46.90 -3.20
N ASP A 26 37.37 46.80 -2.93
CA ASP A 26 37.93 47.02 -1.60
C ASP A 26 37.65 48.47 -1.16
N ASN A 27 37.26 48.69 0.10
CA ASN A 27 37.60 49.91 0.83
C ASN A 27 37.40 49.79 2.37
N LYS A 28 38.53 49.64 3.06
CA LYS A 28 38.97 50.38 4.25
C LYS A 28 37.94 50.60 5.39
N SER A 29 38.02 49.76 6.41
CA SER A 29 37.53 50.07 7.76
C SER A 29 38.39 51.14 8.43
N LYS A 30 37.92 52.39 8.45
CA LYS A 30 38.42 53.43 9.36
C LYS A 30 37.60 53.41 10.65
N LYS A 31 38.33 53.31 11.76
CA LYS A 31 37.89 53.37 13.15
C LYS A 31 37.42 54.79 13.47
N THR A 32 36.14 54.98 13.80
CA THR A 32 35.65 56.20 14.49
C THR A 32 34.76 55.79 15.65
N LYS A 33 35.22 56.12 16.86
CA LYS A 33 34.42 56.18 18.08
C LYS A 33 33.36 57.27 17.93
N SER A 34 32.09 56.94 18.12
CA SER A 34 31.08 57.91 18.51
C SER A 34 30.10 57.26 19.47
N LEU A 35 30.08 57.78 20.70
CA LEU A 35 29.05 57.53 21.70
C LEU A 35 27.79 58.30 21.30
N SER A 36 26.64 57.63 21.20
CA SER A 36 25.33 58.25 21.44
C SER A 36 24.26 57.18 21.72
N ASN A 37 23.41 57.49 22.69
CA ASN A 37 22.41 56.60 23.29
C ASN A 37 21.23 56.29 22.36
N LYS A 38 20.79 55.02 22.29
CA LYS A 38 19.41 54.64 21.92
C LYS A 38 19.05 53.19 22.34
N ALA A 39 17.76 52.98 22.60
CA ALA A 39 17.05 51.85 23.25
C ALA A 39 17.43 50.41 22.80
N PRO A 40 17.09 49.36 23.58
CA PRO A 40 17.37 47.97 23.21
C PRO A 40 16.54 47.55 21.98
N ASP A 41 17.27 47.12 20.94
CA ASP A 41 16.77 46.68 19.65
C ASP A 41 16.46 45.17 19.67
N SER A 42 15.33 44.80 19.05
CA SER A 42 14.70 43.48 19.04
C SER A 42 15.24 42.60 17.89
N SER A 43 16.50 42.77 17.51
CA SER A 43 17.12 42.13 16.33
C SER A 43 18.13 41.01 16.65
N GLY A 44 18.39 40.76 17.94
CA GLY A 44 19.32 39.71 18.40
C GLY A 44 18.75 38.30 18.39
N GLU A 45 17.42 38.15 18.55
CA GLU A 45 16.78 36.83 18.74
C GLU A 45 16.72 36.00 17.45
N ASP A 46 16.64 36.66 16.28
CA ASP A 46 16.63 35.98 14.97
C ASP A 46 17.99 35.34 14.65
N SER A 47 19.10 36.00 15.03
CA SER A 47 20.46 35.45 14.84
C SER A 47 20.71 34.24 15.74
N GLU A 48 20.21 34.27 16.98
CA GLU A 48 20.35 33.15 17.92
C GLU A 48 19.53 31.92 17.49
N LEU A 49 18.33 32.10 16.94
CA LEU A 49 17.52 31.00 16.42
C LEU A 49 18.13 30.36 15.17
N GLU A 50 18.74 31.15 14.29
CA GLU A 50 19.42 30.67 13.08
C GLU A 50 20.74 29.94 13.41
N GLU A 51 21.52 30.46 14.37
CA GLU A 51 22.69 29.76 14.91
C GLU A 51 22.32 28.46 15.61
N ASN A 52 21.24 28.46 16.41
CA ASN A 52 20.73 27.26 17.07
C ASN A 52 20.27 26.18 16.06
N PHE A 53 19.64 26.60 14.96
CA PHE A 53 19.25 25.68 13.89
C PHE A 53 20.47 25.11 13.13
N ALA A 54 21.48 25.95 12.88
CA ALA A 54 22.73 25.53 12.26
C ALA A 54 23.52 24.52 13.12
N LEU A 55 23.53 24.71 14.44
CA LEU A 55 24.15 23.78 15.41
C LEU A 55 23.44 22.42 15.44
N LEU A 56 22.11 22.40 15.32
CA LEU A 56 21.32 21.17 15.28
C LEU A 56 21.60 20.35 14.01
N SER A 57 21.77 21.02 12.86
CA SER A 57 22.14 20.34 11.60
C SER A 57 23.55 19.75 11.63
N LYS A 58 24.51 20.41 12.28
CA LYS A 58 25.89 19.93 12.46
C LYS A 58 25.99 18.76 13.44
N LYS A 59 25.12 18.69 14.44
CA LYS A 59 25.05 17.54 15.37
C LYS A 59 24.55 16.27 14.66
N SER A 60 23.70 16.41 13.64
CA SER A 60 23.19 15.27 12.86
C SER A 60 24.21 14.64 11.89
N SER A 61 25.32 15.32 11.59
CA SER A 61 26.40 14.77 10.76
C SER A 61 27.49 14.05 11.55
N SER A 62 27.56 14.24 12.88
CA SER A 62 28.41 13.45 13.78
C SER A 62 27.63 12.22 14.28
N GLY A 63 27.67 11.12 13.52
CA GLY A 63 26.89 9.91 13.76
C GLY A 63 27.20 9.19 15.08
N MET A 64 26.47 9.55 16.13
CA MET A 64 26.43 8.86 17.43
C MET A 64 25.01 8.94 18.01
N ILE A 65 24.04 8.22 17.42
CA ILE A 65 22.69 8.05 17.98
C ILE A 65 22.10 6.72 17.49
N GLU A 66 22.35 5.64 18.23
CA GLU A 66 21.58 4.38 18.11
C GLU A 66 20.52 4.24 19.23
N GLU A 67 20.59 5.03 20.31
CA GLU A 67 19.63 4.95 21.43
C GLU A 67 18.49 6.00 21.40
N ASP A 68 18.66 7.18 20.77
CA ASP A 68 17.57 8.18 20.70
C ASP A 68 16.57 7.94 19.55
N GLN A 69 16.79 6.93 18.68
CA GLN A 69 15.86 6.65 17.59
C GLN A 69 14.54 6.07 18.13
N GLU A 70 14.59 5.19 19.13
CA GLU A 70 13.38 4.61 19.74
C GLU A 70 12.55 5.64 20.54
N GLU A 71 13.19 6.64 21.17
CA GLU A 71 12.47 7.67 21.92
C GLU A 71 11.80 8.69 20.98
N SER A 72 12.45 9.02 19.84
CA SER A 72 11.87 9.86 18.80
C SER A 72 10.68 9.19 18.08
N GLU A 73 10.74 7.88 17.88
CA GLU A 73 9.65 7.10 17.28
C GLU A 73 8.43 7.03 18.21
N ARG A 74 8.63 6.88 19.53
CA ARG A 74 7.56 6.93 20.54
C ARG A 74 6.91 8.30 20.66
N GLU A 75 7.68 9.40 20.58
CA GLU A 75 7.13 10.76 20.55
C GLU A 75 6.34 11.05 19.26
N GLU A 76 6.76 10.48 18.13
CA GLU A 76 6.05 10.62 16.84
C GLU A 76 4.77 9.77 16.74
N GLU A 77 4.70 8.62 17.42
CA GLU A 77 3.48 7.80 17.49
C GLU A 77 2.40 8.46 18.36
N GLU A 78 2.76 9.14 19.46
CA GLU A 78 1.80 9.84 20.32
C GLU A 78 1.16 11.07 19.62
N TYR A 79 1.83 11.67 18.63
CA TYR A 79 1.26 12.74 17.79
C TYR A 79 0.09 12.25 16.92
N SER A 80 0.08 10.96 16.55
CA SER A 80 -0.98 10.35 15.73
C SER A 80 -2.25 10.04 16.55
N LEU A 81 -2.11 9.66 17.81
CA LEU A 81 -3.24 9.46 18.74
C LEU A 81 -3.84 10.78 19.26
N SER A 82 -3.03 11.83 19.35
CA SER A 82 -3.40 13.16 19.85
C SER A 82 -4.09 14.06 18.80
N GLY A 83 -4.07 13.67 17.53
CA GLY A 83 -4.70 14.42 16.42
C GLY A 83 -6.24 14.44 16.41
N GLY A 84 -6.87 13.80 17.40
CA GLY A 84 -8.30 13.87 17.66
C GLY A 84 -8.66 14.99 18.64
N GLU A 85 -8.28 16.24 18.39
CA GLU A 85 -8.81 17.38 19.15
C GLU A 85 -10.27 17.64 18.73
N ALA A 86 -11.16 16.75 19.18
CA ALA A 86 -12.53 17.11 19.48
C ALA A 86 -12.47 18.13 20.63
N LEU A 87 -13.10 19.30 20.44
CA LEU A 87 -13.44 20.16 21.56
C LEU A 87 -14.32 19.35 22.52
N GLU A 88 -13.74 18.86 23.61
CA GLU A 88 -14.46 18.36 24.77
C GLU A 88 -14.86 19.57 25.63
N ASP A 89 -16.17 19.81 25.63
CA ASP A 89 -16.88 20.47 26.71
C ASP A 89 -17.41 19.32 27.57
N ALA A 90 -17.05 19.33 28.85
CA ALA A 90 -17.19 18.19 29.74
C ALA A 90 -18.61 18.13 30.33
N SER A 91 -19.30 17.00 30.10
CA SER A 91 -20.36 16.51 30.99
C SER A 91 -20.24 14.99 31.02
N GLU A 92 -19.75 14.47 32.14
CA GLU A 92 -19.70 13.06 32.51
C GLU A 92 -21.10 12.44 32.44
N GLU A 93 -21.21 11.20 31.97
CA GLU A 93 -21.99 10.15 32.64
C GLU A 93 -21.49 8.75 32.22
N GLU A 94 -21.42 7.91 33.24
CA GLU A 94 -21.06 6.49 33.31
C GLU A 94 -22.10 5.57 32.66
N ALA A 95 -21.64 4.46 32.06
CA ALA A 95 -22.37 3.18 32.05
C ALA A 95 -21.46 2.03 31.58
N ASN A 96 -21.30 1.04 32.46
CA ASN A 96 -20.84 -0.33 32.21
C ASN A 96 -21.70 -1.05 31.16
N ASP A 97 -21.11 -1.95 30.36
CA ASP A 97 -21.48 -3.39 30.33
C ASP A 97 -20.48 -4.22 29.51
N GLU A 98 -20.41 -5.51 29.85
CA GLU A 98 -19.33 -6.46 29.66
C GLU A 98 -19.41 -7.30 28.35
N ASN A 99 -18.28 -7.99 28.09
CA ASN A 99 -18.13 -9.27 27.40
C ASN A 99 -18.31 -9.39 25.87
N ALA A 100 -17.20 -9.70 25.19
CA ALA A 100 -17.13 -10.80 24.21
C ALA A 100 -15.67 -11.23 23.99
N GLU A 101 -15.36 -12.45 24.42
CA GLU A 101 -14.12 -13.19 24.17
C GLU A 101 -14.11 -13.90 22.81
N SER A 102 -12.88 -14.26 22.41
CA SER A 102 -12.48 -15.34 21.49
C SER A 102 -12.57 -15.05 19.99
N ASP A 103 -11.69 -15.55 19.12
CA ASP A 103 -10.55 -16.44 19.32
C ASP A 103 -9.58 -16.25 18.16
N GLY A 104 -8.30 -16.52 18.40
CA GLY A 104 -7.28 -16.58 17.36
C GLY A 104 -7.21 -17.98 16.74
N VAL A 105 -6.99 -18.06 15.44
CA VAL A 105 -6.34 -19.23 14.83
C VAL A 105 -5.53 -18.81 13.62
N ASP A 106 -4.28 -19.28 13.65
CA ASP A 106 -3.23 -19.20 12.67
C ASP A 106 -3.33 -20.39 11.67
N GLN A 107 -2.57 -20.26 10.57
CA GLN A 107 -1.96 -21.30 9.74
C GLN A 107 -2.52 -21.65 8.34
N THR A 108 -1.71 -21.21 7.36
CA THR A 108 -1.09 -22.00 6.28
C THR A 108 -1.93 -22.46 5.08
N GLY A 109 -1.37 -22.29 3.87
CA GLY A 109 -1.75 -23.09 2.71
C GLY A 109 -1.45 -22.44 1.35
N LEU A 110 -0.32 -22.80 0.75
CA LEU A 110 0.18 -22.44 -0.57
C LEU A 110 -0.67 -22.97 -1.76
N GLY A 111 -0.54 -22.28 -2.91
CA GLY A 111 -0.87 -22.73 -4.26
C GLY A 111 -1.42 -21.55 -5.07
N SER A 112 -0.68 -20.82 -5.92
CA SER A 112 0.17 -21.18 -7.07
C SER A 112 -0.55 -22.04 -8.11
N ASP A 113 -1.55 -21.47 -8.77
CA ASP A 113 -2.04 -21.98 -10.06
C ASP A 113 -1.50 -21.08 -11.17
N THR A 114 -0.47 -21.61 -11.82
CA THR A 114 0.11 -21.13 -13.08
C THR A 114 -0.90 -21.34 -14.19
N GLU A 115 -1.15 -20.28 -14.95
CA GLU A 115 -2.03 -20.32 -16.12
C GLU A 115 -1.42 -21.17 -17.24
N ASP A 116 -2.30 -22.00 -17.77
CA ASP A 116 -2.21 -22.98 -18.83
C ASP A 116 -1.72 -22.34 -20.14
N SER A 117 -0.59 -22.85 -20.67
CA SER A 117 -0.05 -22.47 -21.97
C SER A 117 -0.65 -23.37 -23.05
N GLU A 118 -1.38 -22.77 -23.98
CA GLU A 118 -1.89 -23.40 -25.19
C GLU A 118 -0.70 -23.80 -26.11
N ASP A 119 -0.34 -25.08 -26.14
CA ASP A 119 0.58 -25.63 -27.14
C ASP A 119 -0.19 -25.91 -28.45
N VAL A 120 0.29 -25.26 -29.51
CA VAL A 120 -0.20 -25.38 -30.88
C VAL A 120 0.44 -26.62 -31.51
N ASP A 121 -0.40 -27.58 -31.90
CA ASP A 121 -0.05 -28.66 -32.82
C ASP A 121 0.36 -28.07 -34.17
N ASP A 122 1.60 -28.32 -34.62
CA ASP A 122 1.97 -28.22 -36.03
C ASP A 122 2.59 -29.53 -36.49
N ASP A 123 1.86 -30.14 -37.42
CA ASP A 123 2.07 -31.43 -38.07
C ASP A 123 2.77 -31.16 -39.40
N ALA A 124 3.97 -31.73 -39.62
CA ALA A 124 4.54 -31.83 -40.95
C ALA A 124 5.55 -32.99 -41.06
N GLU A 125 5.24 -33.88 -42.01
CA GLU A 125 5.87 -35.15 -42.34
C GLU A 125 7.29 -35.05 -42.95
N GLN A 126 8.16 -36.01 -42.55
CA GLN A 126 9.08 -36.91 -43.30
C GLN A 126 9.81 -36.49 -44.61
N PRO A 127 10.78 -37.30 -45.12
CA PRO A 127 11.87 -38.07 -44.50
C PRO A 127 13.21 -37.84 -45.25
N GLU A 128 14.33 -38.45 -44.83
CA GLU A 128 15.24 -39.11 -45.79
C GLU A 128 16.30 -40.01 -45.13
N SER A 129 16.60 -41.08 -45.88
CA SER A 129 17.61 -42.15 -45.84
C SER A 129 18.83 -42.10 -44.90
N VAL A 130 19.25 -43.26 -44.34
CA VAL A 130 20.34 -44.14 -44.86
C VAL A 130 20.58 -45.31 -43.89
N ASN A 131 20.67 -46.53 -44.45
CA ASN A 131 20.98 -47.79 -43.79
C ASN A 131 22.45 -47.94 -43.35
N SER A 132 22.65 -48.75 -42.30
CA SER A 132 23.79 -49.67 -42.04
C SER A 132 24.80 -49.28 -40.95
N SER A 133 24.57 -49.71 -39.71
CA SER A 133 25.41 -50.71 -39.00
C SER A 133 24.90 -50.85 -37.55
N GLY A 134 24.78 -52.10 -37.07
CA GLY A 134 23.97 -52.46 -35.92
C GLY A 134 24.44 -51.88 -34.58
N GLU A 135 23.55 -51.10 -33.96
CA GLU A 135 23.56 -50.79 -32.54
C GLU A 135 22.10 -50.79 -32.08
N ILE A 136 21.73 -51.72 -31.20
CA ILE A 136 20.35 -51.87 -30.71
C ILE A 136 20.06 -50.67 -29.80
N GLN A 137 19.43 -49.62 -30.32
CA GLN A 137 19.21 -48.39 -29.56
C GLN A 137 17.74 -48.14 -29.19
N THR A 138 16.77 -48.87 -29.76
CA THR A 138 15.34 -48.62 -29.50
C THR A 138 14.61 -49.84 -28.91
N GLU A 139 13.60 -49.59 -28.06
CA GLU A 139 12.76 -50.65 -27.46
C GLU A 139 12.11 -51.56 -28.52
N ASP A 140 11.83 -51.01 -29.71
CA ASP A 140 11.15 -51.73 -30.79
C ASP A 140 12.09 -52.69 -31.53
N ASP A 141 13.39 -52.40 -31.56
CA ASP A 141 14.38 -53.34 -32.09
C ASP A 141 14.57 -54.52 -31.14
N ILE A 142 14.56 -54.28 -29.83
CA ILE A 142 14.58 -55.35 -28.82
C ILE A 142 13.34 -56.24 -28.93
N LYS A 143 12.15 -55.66 -29.16
CA LYS A 143 10.92 -56.45 -29.38
C LYS A 143 10.98 -57.30 -30.65
N LYS A 144 11.54 -56.77 -31.73
CA LYS A 144 11.74 -57.54 -32.98
C LYS A 144 12.70 -58.71 -32.74
N GLU A 145 13.81 -58.50 -32.05
CA GLU A 145 14.76 -59.56 -31.70
C GLU A 145 14.11 -60.62 -30.81
N LEU A 146 13.37 -60.22 -29.77
CA LEU A 146 12.61 -61.14 -28.91
C LEU A 146 11.60 -61.99 -29.71
N SER A 147 10.98 -61.43 -30.75
CA SER A 147 10.06 -62.16 -31.64
C SER A 147 10.78 -63.20 -32.52
N THR A 148 12.05 -62.97 -32.86
CA THR A 148 12.85 -63.90 -33.68
C THR A 148 13.51 -65.03 -32.89
N MET A 149 13.57 -64.93 -31.56
CA MET A 149 14.17 -65.94 -30.70
C MET A 149 13.23 -67.14 -30.47
N SER A 150 13.81 -68.33 -30.24
CA SER A 150 13.01 -69.51 -29.93
C SER A 150 12.31 -69.35 -28.57
N PHE A 151 11.14 -69.97 -28.39
CA PHE A 151 10.38 -69.90 -27.13
C PHE A 151 11.21 -70.37 -25.91
N GLU A 152 12.07 -71.36 -26.09
CA GLU A 152 12.95 -71.85 -25.03
C GLU A 152 13.97 -70.78 -24.62
N ASP A 153 14.52 -70.04 -25.59
CA ASP A 153 15.47 -68.98 -25.34
C ASP A 153 14.82 -67.75 -24.70
N ILE A 154 13.58 -67.42 -25.11
CA ILE A 154 12.77 -66.39 -24.47
C ILE A 154 12.49 -66.76 -23.00
N MET A 155 12.15 -68.02 -22.72
CA MET A 155 11.91 -68.51 -21.35
C MET A 155 13.18 -68.45 -20.50
N LYS A 156 14.33 -68.86 -21.06
CA LYS A 156 15.63 -68.73 -20.39
C LYS A 156 15.98 -67.27 -20.11
N LEU A 157 15.68 -66.36 -21.04
CA LEU A 157 15.90 -64.92 -20.88
C LEU A 157 14.97 -64.35 -19.80
N GLN A 158 13.69 -64.70 -19.81
CA GLN A 158 12.72 -64.29 -18.78
C GLN A 158 13.15 -64.76 -17.38
N ASN A 159 13.70 -65.96 -17.26
CA ASN A 159 14.20 -66.49 -15.99
C ASN A 159 15.50 -65.80 -15.54
N LYS A 160 16.35 -65.35 -16.47
CA LYS A 160 17.62 -64.64 -16.18
C LYS A 160 17.40 -63.17 -15.82
N VAL A 161 16.56 -62.47 -16.58
CA VAL A 161 16.32 -61.01 -16.45
C VAL A 161 15.18 -60.72 -15.46
N GLY A 162 14.30 -61.71 -15.22
CA GLY A 162 13.15 -61.63 -14.33
C GLY A 162 11.87 -61.22 -15.05
N THR A 163 10.74 -61.78 -14.61
CA THR A 163 9.43 -61.60 -15.29
C THR A 163 8.96 -60.16 -15.36
N LYS A 164 9.28 -59.33 -14.35
CA LYS A 164 8.87 -57.91 -14.30
C LYS A 164 9.59 -57.07 -15.36
N VAL A 165 10.92 -57.17 -15.40
CA VAL A 165 11.76 -56.42 -16.36
C VAL A 165 11.48 -56.90 -17.78
N TYR A 166 11.33 -58.21 -17.99
CA TYR A 166 10.92 -58.75 -19.30
C TYR A 166 9.57 -58.19 -19.76
N ASN A 167 8.56 -58.15 -18.88
CA ASN A 167 7.23 -57.64 -19.24
C ASN A 167 7.24 -56.13 -19.51
N GLU A 168 8.08 -55.36 -18.81
CA GLU A 168 8.25 -53.92 -19.06
C GLU A 168 8.87 -53.66 -20.43
N ILE A 169 9.85 -54.47 -20.85
CA ILE A 169 10.50 -54.31 -22.16
C ILE A 169 9.60 -54.85 -23.29
N ALA A 170 8.98 -56.01 -23.10
CA ALA A 170 8.15 -56.66 -24.12
C ALA A 170 6.80 -55.94 -24.34
N TYR A 171 6.14 -55.51 -23.26
CA TYR A 171 4.79 -54.93 -23.30
C TYR A 171 4.74 -53.44 -22.93
N GLY A 172 5.89 -52.83 -22.60
CA GLY A 172 5.97 -51.45 -22.11
C GLY A 172 5.60 -51.33 -20.64
N THR A 173 5.95 -50.20 -20.02
CA THR A 173 5.45 -49.87 -18.68
C THR A 173 3.94 -49.63 -18.74
N THR A 174 3.15 -50.62 -18.30
CA THR A 174 1.71 -50.46 -18.21
C THR A 174 1.39 -49.50 -17.06
N LYS A 175 1.43 -48.18 -17.30
CA LYS A 175 0.74 -47.22 -16.43
C LYS A 175 -0.68 -47.74 -16.29
N ALA A 176 -1.12 -48.02 -15.06
CA ALA A 176 -2.39 -48.65 -14.77
C ALA A 176 -3.50 -47.93 -15.53
N LYS A 177 -3.94 -48.49 -16.67
CA LYS A 177 -5.08 -47.96 -17.42
C LYS A 177 -6.24 -48.00 -16.45
N GLN A 178 -6.69 -46.83 -16.00
CA GLN A 178 -7.92 -46.74 -15.24
C GLN A 178 -9.00 -47.41 -16.09
N THR A 179 -9.48 -48.56 -15.63
CA THR A 179 -10.51 -49.29 -16.35
C THR A 179 -11.69 -48.33 -16.53
N PRO A 180 -12.17 -48.07 -17.76
CA PRO A 180 -13.29 -47.17 -17.95
C PRO A 180 -14.46 -47.69 -17.13
N THR A 181 -15.06 -46.83 -16.33
CA THR A 181 -16.25 -47.18 -15.56
C THR A 181 -17.31 -47.69 -16.54
N LYS A 182 -17.75 -48.95 -16.37
CA LYS A 182 -18.74 -49.55 -17.26
C LYS A 182 -20.00 -48.69 -17.24
N LYS A 183 -20.28 -47.97 -18.33
CA LYS A 183 -21.49 -47.16 -18.47
C LYS A 183 -22.71 -48.10 -18.49
N ARG A 184 -23.82 -47.66 -17.90
CA ARG A 184 -25.08 -48.38 -17.95
C ARG A 184 -25.57 -48.41 -19.39
N LEU A 185 -26.00 -49.57 -19.87
CA LEU A 185 -26.60 -49.69 -21.21
C LEU A 185 -27.91 -48.91 -21.34
N ASN A 186 -28.70 -48.79 -20.25
CA ASN A 186 -29.95 -48.05 -20.19
C ASN A 186 -30.12 -47.35 -18.83
N LYS A 187 -30.87 -46.24 -18.77
CA LYS A 187 -31.08 -45.43 -17.56
C LYS A 187 -31.82 -46.16 -16.42
N ASN A 188 -32.49 -47.28 -16.73
CA ASN A 188 -33.23 -48.10 -15.76
C ASN A 188 -32.51 -49.42 -15.39
N ARG A 189 -31.32 -49.72 -15.96
CA ARG A 189 -30.56 -50.95 -15.67
C ARG A 189 -29.60 -50.76 -14.50
N PRO A 190 -29.59 -51.57 -13.42
CA PRO A 190 -28.61 -51.39 -12.35
C PRO A 190 -27.17 -51.53 -12.85
N MET A 191 -26.22 -50.84 -12.19
CA MET A 191 -24.79 -50.99 -12.50
C MET A 191 -24.25 -52.25 -11.84
N GLU A 192 -23.53 -53.05 -12.62
CA GLU A 192 -22.77 -54.20 -12.09
C GLU A 192 -21.54 -53.67 -11.34
N ILE A 193 -21.47 -53.93 -10.03
CA ILE A 193 -20.32 -53.62 -9.17
C ILE A 193 -19.69 -54.93 -8.69
N SER A 194 -18.36 -54.95 -8.52
CA SER A 194 -17.67 -56.13 -8.01
C SER A 194 -18.02 -56.37 -6.55
N ALA A 195 -18.39 -57.60 -6.20
CA ALA A 195 -18.65 -58.02 -4.81
C ALA A 195 -17.43 -57.89 -3.90
N LYS A 196 -16.23 -57.70 -4.46
CA LYS A 196 -14.99 -57.43 -3.70
C LYS A 196 -14.91 -55.98 -3.20
N ARG A 197 -15.79 -55.08 -3.66
CA ARG A 197 -15.82 -53.69 -3.19
C ARG A 197 -16.70 -53.63 -1.95
N PRO A 198 -16.12 -53.38 -0.75
CA PRO A 198 -16.92 -53.20 0.45
C PRO A 198 -17.82 -51.98 0.31
N ALA A 199 -19.02 -52.03 0.90
CA ALA A 199 -19.90 -50.87 0.95
C ALA A 199 -19.22 -49.76 1.79
N PRO A 200 -19.14 -48.52 1.29
CA PRO A 200 -18.57 -47.42 2.07
C PRO A 200 -19.47 -47.15 3.28
N PHE A 201 -18.87 -47.01 4.47
CA PHE A 201 -19.59 -46.75 5.71
C PHE A 201 -20.27 -45.36 5.70
N LEU A 202 -19.62 -44.36 5.10
CA LEU A 202 -20.17 -43.02 4.92
C LEU A 202 -20.67 -42.83 3.49
N ARG A 203 -21.83 -42.21 3.37
CA ARG A 203 -22.35 -41.75 2.08
C ARG A 203 -21.47 -40.61 1.57
N GLN A 204 -21.01 -40.72 0.32
CA GLN A 204 -20.33 -39.62 -0.36
C GLN A 204 -21.29 -38.44 -0.53
N VAL A 205 -21.06 -37.37 0.22
CA VAL A 205 -21.79 -36.11 0.05
C VAL A 205 -21.17 -35.38 -1.13
N VAL A 206 -21.84 -35.42 -2.28
CA VAL A 206 -21.45 -34.60 -3.44
C VAL A 206 -21.95 -33.18 -3.19
N PRO A 207 -21.07 -32.18 -3.05
CA PRO A 207 -21.50 -30.81 -2.89
C PRO A 207 -22.25 -30.38 -4.15
N VAL A 208 -23.57 -30.16 -4.02
CA VAL A 208 -24.40 -29.63 -5.09
C VAL A 208 -24.12 -28.13 -5.16
N LYS A 209 -23.64 -27.63 -6.32
CA LYS A 209 -23.53 -26.20 -6.58
C LYS A 209 -24.95 -25.60 -6.57
N LYS A 210 -25.33 -24.98 -5.46
CA LYS A 210 -26.60 -24.26 -5.34
C LYS A 210 -26.42 -22.87 -5.95
N SER A 211 -27.32 -22.46 -6.83
CA SER A 211 -27.37 -21.07 -7.31
C SER A 211 -27.85 -20.17 -6.17
N VAL A 212 -26.94 -19.39 -5.59
CA VAL A 212 -27.27 -18.37 -4.59
C VAL A 212 -27.52 -17.05 -5.34
N SER A 213 -28.69 -16.44 -5.15
CA SER A 213 -28.92 -15.07 -5.61
C SER A 213 -28.04 -14.13 -4.80
N ARG A 214 -27.08 -13.49 -5.44
CA ARG A 214 -26.18 -12.54 -4.78
C ARG A 214 -26.66 -11.11 -4.98
N ASP A 215 -26.71 -10.33 -3.90
CA ASP A 215 -26.95 -8.88 -3.96
C ASP A 215 -25.60 -8.21 -4.25
N PRO A 216 -25.42 -7.51 -5.38
CA PRO A 216 -24.14 -6.92 -5.73
C PRO A 216 -23.64 -5.90 -4.70
N ARG A 217 -24.49 -5.38 -3.82
CA ARG A 217 -24.06 -4.48 -2.72
C ARG A 217 -23.36 -5.22 -1.59
N PHE A 218 -23.65 -6.52 -1.45
CA PHE A 218 -23.19 -7.37 -0.35
C PHE A 218 -22.48 -8.63 -0.87
N ASP A 219 -22.19 -8.71 -2.17
CA ASP A 219 -21.45 -9.79 -2.78
C ASP A 219 -19.95 -9.51 -2.63
N ASP A 220 -19.22 -10.47 -2.07
CA ASP A 220 -17.77 -10.38 -1.88
C ASP A 220 -17.03 -10.19 -3.22
N LEU A 221 -17.66 -10.63 -4.33
CA LEU A 221 -17.12 -10.47 -5.69
C LEU A 221 -17.25 -9.03 -6.24
N SER A 222 -18.05 -8.16 -5.62
CA SER A 222 -18.26 -6.79 -6.11
C SER A 222 -17.09 -5.83 -5.83
N GLY A 223 -16.06 -6.30 -5.13
CA GLY A 223 -14.81 -5.57 -4.89
C GLY A 223 -14.85 -4.64 -3.67
N GLU A 224 -13.72 -3.98 -3.43
CA GLU A 224 -13.50 -3.17 -2.22
C GLU A 224 -13.86 -1.69 -2.38
N TYR A 225 -14.19 -1.05 -1.25
CA TYR A 225 -14.46 0.38 -1.20
C TYR A 225 -13.22 1.21 -1.55
N LYS A 226 -13.27 1.90 -2.70
CA LYS A 226 -12.25 2.87 -3.12
C LYS A 226 -12.75 4.28 -2.87
N PRO A 227 -12.20 5.02 -1.86
CA PRO A 227 -12.66 6.37 -1.54
C PRO A 227 -12.50 7.32 -2.73
N GLU A 228 -11.48 7.08 -3.55
CA GLU A 228 -11.18 7.87 -4.74
C GLU A 228 -12.30 7.89 -5.77
N ILE A 229 -12.87 6.72 -6.03
CA ILE A 229 -13.92 6.53 -7.02
C ILE A 229 -15.22 7.05 -6.41
N PHE A 230 -15.48 6.68 -5.15
CA PHE A 230 -16.68 7.10 -4.43
C PHE A 230 -16.84 8.62 -4.37
N GLU A 231 -15.77 9.35 -4.04
CA GLU A 231 -15.81 10.82 -3.98
C GLU A 231 -16.13 11.46 -5.34
N LYS A 232 -15.67 10.84 -6.43
CA LYS A 232 -15.93 11.31 -7.80
C LYS A 232 -17.34 10.96 -8.27
N THR A 233 -17.75 9.70 -8.11
CA THR A 233 -19.06 9.20 -8.58
C THR A 233 -20.20 9.77 -7.77
N TYR A 234 -20.01 9.95 -6.46
CA TYR A 234 -21.03 10.44 -5.53
C TYR A 234 -20.74 11.84 -5.03
N ARG A 235 -20.15 12.70 -5.87
CA ARG A 235 -19.80 14.08 -5.51
C ARG A 235 -21.00 14.88 -4.98
N PHE A 236 -22.19 14.65 -5.53
CA PHE A 236 -23.44 15.32 -5.16
C PHE A 236 -23.85 15.11 -3.70
N ILE A 237 -23.38 14.04 -3.05
CA ILE A 237 -23.64 13.80 -1.62
C ILE A 237 -23.10 14.97 -0.78
N ASN A 238 -22.04 15.63 -1.24
CA ASN A 238 -21.48 16.78 -0.53
C ASN A 238 -22.42 17.98 -0.56
N ASP A 239 -23.10 18.20 -1.68
CA ASP A 239 -24.05 19.30 -1.85
C ASP A 239 -25.28 19.06 -0.96
N ILE A 240 -25.74 17.81 -0.89
CA ILE A 240 -26.81 17.39 0.03
C ILE A 240 -26.41 17.63 1.48
N LYS A 241 -25.21 17.20 1.89
CA LYS A 241 -24.69 17.40 3.26
C LYS A 241 -24.57 18.87 3.62
N GLN A 242 -24.12 19.72 2.69
CA GLN A 242 -24.06 21.17 2.90
C GLN A 242 -25.46 21.75 3.10
N HIS A 243 -26.43 21.37 2.26
CA HIS A 243 -27.81 21.80 2.41
C HIS A 243 -28.41 21.35 3.75
N GLU A 244 -28.18 20.09 4.17
CA GLU A 244 -28.62 19.58 5.47
C GLU A 244 -28.03 20.38 6.63
N ARG A 245 -26.74 20.72 6.56
CA ARG A 245 -26.06 21.55 7.57
C ARG A 245 -26.73 22.93 7.67
N ASP A 246 -27.02 23.55 6.53
CA ASP A 246 -27.68 24.86 6.48
C ASP A 246 -29.12 24.80 7.02
N VAL A 247 -29.84 23.70 6.78
CA VAL A 247 -31.16 23.46 7.38
C VAL A 247 -31.06 23.35 8.91
N VAL A 248 -30.06 22.63 9.43
CA VAL A 248 -29.82 22.52 10.89
C VAL A 248 -29.49 23.89 11.48
N GLN A 249 -28.62 24.67 10.83
CA GLN A 249 -28.31 26.04 11.26
C GLN A 249 -29.55 26.95 11.26
N LYS A 250 -30.38 26.89 10.21
CA LYS A 250 -31.64 27.65 10.14
C LYS A 250 -32.60 27.24 11.26
N LYS A 251 -32.69 25.94 11.60
CA LYS A 251 -33.50 25.46 12.73
C LYS A 251 -32.98 25.99 14.07
N LEU A 252 -31.65 26.08 14.24
CA LEU A 252 -31.04 26.60 15.46
C LEU A 252 -31.25 28.11 15.66
N LYS A 253 -31.33 28.87 14.56
CA LYS A 253 -31.63 30.32 14.60
C LYS A 253 -33.09 30.62 14.98
N LYS A 254 -34.01 29.69 14.78
CA LYS A 254 -35.42 29.85 15.16
C LYS A 254 -35.56 29.73 16.68
N PRO A 255 -36.43 30.51 17.33
CA PRO A 255 -36.68 30.37 18.76
C PRO A 255 -37.26 28.98 19.05
N LEU A 256 -36.53 28.19 19.82
CA LEU A 256 -36.94 26.85 20.24
C LEU A 256 -37.43 26.89 21.69
N LYS A 257 -38.57 26.26 21.94
CA LYS A 257 -39.21 26.23 23.27
C LYS A 257 -38.54 25.26 24.27
N SER A 258 -37.71 24.34 23.79
CA SER A 258 -37.09 23.28 24.61
C SER A 258 -35.56 23.34 24.49
N ASN A 259 -34.88 23.48 25.63
CA ASN A 259 -33.42 23.54 25.71
C ASN A 259 -32.77 22.24 25.22
N GLN A 260 -33.32 21.08 25.61
CA GLN A 260 -32.83 19.77 25.15
C GLN A 260 -32.84 19.64 23.62
N LYS A 261 -33.87 20.17 22.95
CA LYS A 261 -33.93 20.15 21.47
C LYS A 261 -32.87 21.06 20.85
N LYS A 262 -32.57 22.19 21.49
CA LYS A 262 -31.53 23.13 21.06
C LYS A 262 -30.14 22.51 21.19
N GLU A 263 -29.85 21.87 22.31
CA GLU A 263 -28.58 21.15 22.56
C GLU A 263 -28.39 20.01 21.56
N LYS A 264 -29.42 19.19 21.32
CA LYS A 264 -29.37 18.12 20.30
C LYS A 264 -29.05 18.66 18.90
N LEU A 265 -29.63 19.80 18.53
CA LEU A 265 -29.35 20.45 17.24
C LEU A 265 -27.92 21.04 17.19
N GLN A 266 -27.43 21.62 18.28
CA GLN A 266 -26.05 22.12 18.37
C GLN A 266 -25.04 20.98 18.25
N PHE A 267 -25.28 19.87 18.96
CA PHE A 267 -24.45 18.67 18.88
C PHE A 267 -24.44 18.10 17.46
N LEU A 268 -25.61 18.00 16.82
CA LEU A 268 -25.71 17.55 15.44
C LEU A 268 -24.91 18.46 14.50
N LEU A 269 -25.04 19.78 14.64
CA LEU A 269 -24.28 20.74 13.83
C LEU A 269 -22.77 20.57 14.01
N LYS A 270 -22.31 20.48 15.27
CA LYS A 270 -20.90 20.24 15.61
C LYS A 270 -20.38 18.94 14.99
N ARG A 271 -21.18 17.87 15.05
CA ARG A 271 -20.85 16.58 14.41
C ARG A 271 -20.71 16.72 12.89
N MET A 272 -21.64 17.40 12.22
CA MET A 272 -21.60 17.63 10.78
C MET A 272 -20.37 18.47 10.38
N GLU A 273 -20.07 19.54 11.10
CA GLU A 273 -18.90 20.39 10.85
C GLU A 273 -17.58 19.63 11.06
N ASN A 274 -17.49 18.80 12.10
CA ASN A 274 -16.32 17.98 12.35
C ASN A 274 -16.11 16.93 11.25
N GLN A 275 -17.19 16.29 10.78
CA GLN A 275 -17.12 15.35 9.66
C GLN A 275 -16.66 16.04 8.36
N GLU A 276 -17.16 17.24 8.07
CA GLU A 276 -16.74 18.03 6.92
C GLU A 276 -15.27 18.45 7.02
N ARG A 277 -14.82 18.91 8.20
CA ARG A 277 -13.42 19.28 8.45
C ARG A 277 -12.49 18.08 8.28
N ALA A 278 -12.85 16.93 8.85
CA ALA A 278 -12.07 15.70 8.73
C ALA A 278 -12.02 15.18 7.29
N ARG A 279 -13.09 15.36 6.51
CA ARG A 279 -13.10 15.04 5.08
C ARG A 279 -12.16 15.96 4.29
N LYS A 280 -12.30 17.29 4.46
CA LYS A 280 -11.44 18.27 3.77
C LYS A 280 -9.97 18.08 4.09
N SER A 281 -9.64 17.77 5.34
CA SER A 281 -8.25 17.49 5.74
C SER A 281 -7.69 16.25 5.03
N ARG A 282 -8.48 15.17 4.90
CA ARG A 282 -8.10 13.96 4.16
C ARG A 282 -7.93 14.24 2.67
N GLU A 283 -8.84 15.02 2.07
CA GLU A 283 -8.78 15.43 0.67
C GLU A 283 -7.51 16.26 0.39
N GLN A 284 -7.20 17.25 1.23
CA GLN A 284 -5.98 18.06 1.13
C GLN A 284 -4.70 17.23 1.26
N GLN A 285 -4.63 16.30 2.21
CA GLN A 285 -3.48 15.39 2.35
C GLN A 285 -3.29 14.57 1.08
N ARG A 286 -4.38 14.02 0.55
CA ARG A 286 -4.34 13.21 -0.67
C ARG A 286 -3.97 14.03 -1.91
N GLU A 287 -4.47 15.25 -2.04
CA GLU A 287 -4.07 16.17 -3.12
C GLU A 287 -2.57 16.44 -3.07
N LYS A 288 -2.01 16.74 -1.89
CA LYS A 288 -0.55 16.93 -1.70
C LYS A 288 0.25 15.70 -2.10
N GLU A 289 -0.20 14.50 -1.72
CA GLU A 289 0.45 13.26 -2.13
C GLU A 289 0.41 13.04 -3.65
N LEU A 290 -0.73 13.32 -4.28
CA LEU A 290 -0.91 13.21 -5.72
C LEU A 290 -0.04 14.23 -6.47
N GLU A 291 0.05 15.47 -5.98
CA GLU A 291 0.95 16.49 -6.51
C GLU A 291 2.40 16.06 -6.42
N PHE A 292 2.82 15.48 -5.29
CA PHE A 292 4.17 14.99 -5.12
C PHE A 292 4.49 13.84 -6.09
N LYS A 293 3.58 12.86 -6.22
CA LYS A 293 3.69 11.78 -7.21
C LYS A 293 3.74 12.31 -8.65
N ARG A 294 2.96 13.35 -8.95
CA ARG A 294 2.96 13.99 -10.27
C ARG A 294 4.30 14.66 -10.57
N LYS A 295 4.83 15.46 -9.64
CA LYS A 295 6.16 16.11 -9.79
C LYS A 295 7.27 15.07 -10.00
N GLN A 296 7.24 13.97 -9.25
CA GLN A 296 8.19 12.87 -9.45
C GLN A 296 8.08 12.23 -10.83
N ARG A 297 6.86 12.00 -11.32
CA ARG A 297 6.62 11.48 -12.66
C ARG A 297 7.15 12.43 -13.74
N GLU A 298 6.97 13.72 -13.56
CA GLU A 298 7.49 14.76 -14.47
C GLU A 298 9.02 14.76 -14.48
N MET A 299 9.67 14.67 -13.31
CA MET A 299 11.14 14.55 -13.20
C MET A 299 11.67 13.26 -13.85
N ALA A 300 10.98 12.13 -13.64
CA ALA A 300 11.31 10.87 -14.28
C ALA A 300 11.13 10.94 -15.80
N GLY A 301 10.09 11.62 -16.28
CA GLY A 301 9.89 11.88 -17.71
C GLY A 301 10.99 12.74 -18.33
N GLN A 302 11.63 13.61 -17.55
CA GLN A 302 12.82 14.37 -17.96
C GLN A 302 14.12 13.55 -17.90
N GLY A 303 14.05 12.30 -17.46
CA GLY A 303 15.21 11.41 -17.30
C GLY A 303 15.97 11.58 -15.97
N LEU A 304 15.47 12.44 -15.06
CA LEU A 304 16.03 12.59 -13.72
C LEU A 304 15.54 11.44 -12.82
N LYS A 305 16.40 10.96 -11.92
CA LYS A 305 16.05 9.89 -10.99
C LYS A 305 14.90 10.35 -10.06
N PRO A 306 13.75 9.65 -10.02
CA PRO A 306 12.67 10.00 -9.12
C PRO A 306 13.11 9.86 -7.66
N PHE A 307 12.83 10.88 -6.84
CA PHE A 307 13.20 10.94 -5.44
C PHE A 307 11.98 10.83 -4.53
N PHE A 308 11.92 9.78 -3.70
CA PHE A 308 10.85 9.54 -2.75
C PHE A 308 11.28 9.96 -1.35
N LEU A 309 10.55 10.91 -0.75
CA LEU A 309 10.76 11.32 0.64
C LEU A 309 10.45 10.17 1.59
N LYS A 310 11.30 10.02 2.62
CA LYS A 310 11.03 9.11 3.75
C LYS A 310 9.79 9.57 4.51
N LYS A 311 9.16 8.65 5.26
CA LYS A 311 7.97 8.96 6.07
C LYS A 311 8.26 10.06 7.11
N SER A 312 9.41 10.02 7.77
CA SER A 312 9.85 11.04 8.72
C SER A 312 10.02 12.42 8.07
N ASP A 313 10.62 12.48 6.88
CA ASP A 313 10.78 13.74 6.14
C ASP A 313 9.43 14.33 5.72
N LYS A 314 8.46 13.49 5.31
CA LYS A 314 7.08 13.92 5.04
C LYS A 314 6.43 14.53 6.28
N LYS A 315 6.54 13.87 7.44
CA LYS A 315 6.03 14.40 8.72
C LYS A 315 6.65 15.75 9.07
N LYS A 316 7.97 15.91 8.88
CA LYS A 316 8.66 17.20 9.10
C LYS A 316 8.12 18.31 8.20
N LEU A 317 7.87 18.02 6.93
CA LEU A 317 7.25 18.96 5.99
C LEU A 317 5.81 19.32 6.42
N GLU A 318 4.99 18.33 6.78
CA GLU A 318 3.63 18.57 7.28
C GLU A 318 3.63 19.41 8.57
N LEU A 319 4.56 19.16 9.49
CA LEU A 319 4.74 19.96 10.69
C LEU A 319 5.13 21.40 10.33
N ALA A 320 6.11 21.59 9.45
CA ALA A 320 6.54 22.92 9.01
C ALA A 320 5.39 23.72 8.36
N GLU A 321 4.55 23.06 7.56
CA GLU A 321 3.34 23.66 7.00
C GLU A 321 2.35 24.07 8.09
N LYS A 322 2.03 23.18 9.04
CA LYS A 322 1.15 23.49 10.18
C LYS A 322 1.67 24.66 11.01
N TYR A 323 2.97 24.70 11.30
CA TYR A 323 3.61 25.83 12.00
C TYR A 323 3.50 27.13 11.20
N SER A 324 3.66 27.06 9.87
CA SER A 324 3.50 28.21 8.98
C SER A 324 2.04 28.71 8.96
N GLU A 325 1.06 27.80 8.94
CA GLU A 325 -0.37 28.14 9.04
C GLU A 325 -0.71 28.76 10.40
N LEU A 326 -0.16 28.22 11.49
CA LEU A 326 -0.32 28.78 12.83
C LEU A 326 0.31 30.17 12.95
N LYS A 327 1.49 30.39 12.34
CA LYS A 327 2.14 31.71 12.26
C LYS A 327 1.27 32.69 11.49
N LYS A 328 0.75 32.30 10.32
CA LYS A 328 -0.16 33.11 9.50
C LYS A 328 -1.46 33.46 10.24
N SER A 329 -1.99 32.54 11.03
CA SER A 329 -3.21 32.75 11.82
C SER A 329 -3.00 33.52 13.14
N GLY A 330 -1.74 33.83 13.51
CA GLY A 330 -1.40 34.49 14.78
C GLY A 330 -1.57 33.61 16.02
N LYS A 331 -1.85 32.31 15.87
CA LYS A 331 -2.13 31.37 16.98
C LYS A 331 -0.90 30.60 17.44
N LEU A 332 0.27 30.85 16.85
CA LEU A 332 1.51 30.13 17.10
C LEU A 332 1.95 30.22 18.57
N GLU A 333 1.99 31.43 19.15
CA GLU A 333 2.42 31.61 20.54
C GLU A 333 1.54 30.87 21.54
N ASN A 334 0.23 30.87 21.31
CA ASN A 334 -0.73 30.12 22.13
C ASN A 334 -0.53 28.60 22.00
N PHE A 335 -0.18 28.12 20.80
CA PHE A 335 0.13 26.71 20.59
C PHE A 335 1.45 26.33 21.31
N LEU A 336 2.48 27.15 21.18
CA LEU A 336 3.76 26.93 21.86
C LEU A 336 3.63 27.01 23.38
N SER A 337 2.86 27.95 23.93
CA SER A 337 2.65 28.04 25.38
C SER A 337 1.91 26.81 25.93
N LYS A 338 0.88 26.32 25.22
CA LYS A 338 0.20 25.06 25.56
C LYS A 338 1.13 23.87 25.47
N LYS A 339 1.97 23.80 24.42
CA LYS A 339 2.97 22.73 24.26
C LYS A 339 3.99 22.75 25.40
N ARG A 340 4.57 23.92 25.73
CA ARG A 340 5.47 24.11 26.87
C ARG A 340 4.82 23.65 28.18
N LYS A 341 3.55 24.02 28.44
CA LYS A 341 2.81 23.60 29.64
C LYS A 341 2.58 22.09 29.71
N ARG A 342 2.20 21.46 28.58
CA ARG A 342 2.02 19.99 28.51
C ARG A 342 3.34 19.26 28.75
N ASN A 343 4.43 19.72 28.13
CA ASN A 343 5.77 19.14 28.32
C ASN A 343 6.24 19.28 29.77
N ALA A 344 6.13 20.46 30.37
CA ALA A 344 6.47 20.66 31.78
C ALA A 344 5.67 19.75 32.73
N GLY A 345 4.40 19.47 32.39
CA GLY A 345 3.57 18.51 33.13
C GLY A 345 4.07 17.06 33.01
N LYS A 346 4.54 16.64 31.83
CA LYS A 346 5.16 15.34 31.58
C LYS A 346 6.51 15.22 32.30
N ASP A 347 7.36 16.24 32.18
CA ASP A 347 8.66 16.28 32.83
C ASP A 347 8.53 16.20 34.36
N ARG A 348 7.55 16.93 34.92
CA ARG A 348 7.24 16.85 36.36
C ARG A 348 6.81 15.45 36.80
N ARG A 349 6.13 14.68 35.95
CA ARG A 349 5.77 13.27 36.25
C ARG A 349 6.98 12.34 36.21
N LYS A 350 7.98 12.63 35.37
CA LYS A 350 9.23 11.86 35.27
C LYS A 350 10.18 12.15 36.44
N LEU A 351 10.04 13.28 37.11
CA LEU A 351 10.84 13.63 38.29
C LEU A 351 10.35 12.86 39.53
N PRO A 352 11.26 12.35 40.38
CA PRO A 352 10.89 11.73 41.64
C PRO A 352 10.15 12.71 42.54
N PHE A 353 9.13 12.23 43.25
CA PHE A 353 8.35 13.05 44.18
C PHE A 353 9.28 13.65 45.23
N GLN A 354 9.41 14.98 45.24
CA GLN A 354 10.14 15.63 46.33
C GLN A 354 9.32 15.45 47.60
N GLN A 355 9.79 14.58 48.49
CA GLN A 355 9.25 14.50 49.84
C GLN A 355 9.51 15.84 50.53
N LYS A 356 8.45 16.43 51.07
CA LYS A 356 8.51 17.68 51.84
C LYS A 356 8.90 17.41 53.28
#